data_AF-A0A0P0WTS1-F1
#
_entry.id   AF-A0A0P0WTS1-F1
#
_cell.length_a   1.000
_cell.length_b   1.000
_cell.length_c   1.000
_cell.angle_alpha   90.00
_cell.angle_beta   90.00
_cell.angle_gamma   90.00
#
_symmetry.space_group_name_H-M   'P 1'
#
loop_
_entity.id
_entity.type
_entity.pdbx_description
1 polymer ?
#
loop_
_entity_poly.entity_id
_entity_poly.type
_entity_poly.pdbx_seq_one_letter_code
_entity_poly.pdbx_strand_id
1 'polypeptide(L)'
;MDREERALQSGLGTDVLRDAIVTLQTKDLKTNNFAIGECLMKLMDNLFVTDDAVVTFGLLVAAAQSMSALMAFGSQATPAYLLGKPQQELVERYFHPDHMSSAEKMKQELQSVRDEFKMSENDCGSARVQVAQLTTKIKHLSTTLHKKDKHSRKGLQEMVQRRKKYLKYLRRTDWDSYCLVLSKLGLRDVPEYKPPDYKSKRSSSGKTKAKRKMKRKMKA
;
A
#
# COMPACT_ATOMS: atom_id res chain seq x y z
N MET A 1 -37.48 51.49 17.55
CA MET A 1 -38.08 50.25 18.11
C MET A 1 -36.96 49.24 18.18
N ASP A 2 -36.09 49.48 19.15
CA ASP A 2 -34.66 49.37 18.96
C ASP A 2 -34.17 48.03 19.50
N ARG A 3 -33.18 47.44 18.81
CA ARG A 3 -32.53 46.18 19.23
C ARG A 3 -32.03 46.24 20.67
N GLU A 4 -31.75 47.45 21.16
CA GLU A 4 -31.34 47.73 22.54
C GLU A 4 -32.45 47.49 23.57
N GLU A 5 -33.74 47.70 23.24
CA GLU A 5 -34.84 47.41 24.17
C GLU A 5 -35.09 45.90 24.34
N ARG A 6 -34.74 45.06 23.34
CA ARG A 6 -34.84 43.60 23.48
C ARG A 6 -33.79 43.02 24.42
N ALA A 7 -32.62 43.64 24.52
CA ALA A 7 -31.55 43.18 25.40
C ALA A 7 -31.89 43.40 26.90
N LEU A 8 -32.69 44.43 27.20
CA LEU A 8 -33.12 44.72 28.57
C LEU A 8 -34.25 43.79 29.07
N GLN A 9 -35.06 43.22 28.17
CA GLN A 9 -36.11 42.27 28.55
C GLN A 9 -35.61 40.83 28.76
N SER A 10 -34.42 40.48 28.25
CA SER A 10 -33.93 39.10 28.30
C SER A 10 -33.34 38.66 29.64
N GLY A 11 -33.21 39.52 30.67
CA GLY A 11 -32.95 39.09 32.07
C GLY A 11 -31.69 38.25 32.33
N LEU A 12 -30.83 38.05 31.34
CA LEU A 12 -29.67 37.16 31.40
C LEU A 12 -28.43 37.98 31.79
N GLY A 13 -28.47 38.55 32.99
CA GLY A 13 -27.35 39.27 33.59
C GLY A 13 -26.14 38.36 33.79
N THR A 14 -24.96 38.98 33.99
CA THR A 14 -23.70 38.30 34.33
C THR A 14 -23.81 37.30 35.50
N ASP A 15 -24.88 37.41 36.29
CA ASP A 15 -25.31 36.48 37.33
C ASP A 15 -25.62 35.08 36.78
N VAL A 16 -26.22 34.95 35.60
CA VAL A 16 -26.54 33.65 34.97
C VAL A 16 -25.27 32.94 34.54
N LEU A 17 -24.29 33.68 34.03
CA LEU A 17 -22.97 33.14 33.70
C LEU A 17 -22.20 32.75 34.97
N ARG A 18 -22.27 33.56 36.03
CA ARG A 18 -21.70 33.19 37.34
C ARG A 18 -22.35 31.93 37.90
N ASP A 19 -23.66 31.83 37.86
CA ASP A 19 -24.40 30.67 38.37
C ASP A 19 -24.12 29.42 37.52
N ALA A 20 -23.97 29.55 36.20
CA ALA A 20 -23.52 28.48 35.30
C ALA A 20 -22.09 28.01 35.62
N ILE A 21 -21.17 28.93 35.91
CA ILE A 21 -19.79 28.61 36.31
C ILE A 21 -19.77 27.93 37.68
N VAL A 22 -20.55 28.42 38.66
CA VAL A 22 -20.65 27.81 39.99
C VAL A 22 -21.32 26.44 39.94
N THR A 23 -22.34 26.25 39.11
CA THR A 23 -22.96 24.93 38.89
C THR A 23 -22.02 23.95 38.19
N LEU A 24 -21.11 24.42 37.34
CA LEU A 24 -20.03 23.60 36.78
C LEU A 24 -18.97 23.21 37.80
N GLN A 25 -18.68 24.09 38.76
CA GLN A 25 -17.70 23.83 39.82
C GLN A 25 -18.23 22.92 40.95
N THR A 26 -19.54 22.92 41.19
CA THR A 26 -20.17 22.18 42.30
C THR A 26 -20.70 20.81 41.92
N LYS A 27 -20.96 20.56 40.63
CA LYS A 27 -21.41 19.25 40.17
C LYS A 27 -20.25 18.27 40.22
N ASP A 28 -20.33 17.31 41.14
CA ASP A 28 -19.51 16.10 41.16
C ASP A 28 -19.53 15.47 39.76
N LEU A 29 -18.42 15.62 39.03
CA LEU A 29 -18.21 15.22 37.62
C LEU A 29 -18.35 13.70 37.39
N LYS A 30 -18.72 12.93 38.42
CA LYS A 30 -18.89 11.47 38.39
C LYS A 30 -20.22 11.02 37.77
N THR A 31 -21.13 11.95 37.44
CA THR A 31 -22.43 11.60 36.88
C THR A 31 -22.68 12.29 35.54
N ASN A 32 -22.71 11.47 34.48
CA ASN A 32 -23.17 11.77 33.12
C ASN A 32 -22.32 12.75 32.29
N ASN A 33 -21.43 12.18 31.46
CA ASN A 33 -20.73 12.85 30.35
C ASN A 33 -21.65 13.73 29.48
N PHE A 34 -22.93 13.38 29.37
CA PHE A 34 -23.93 14.12 28.60
C PHE A 34 -24.23 15.51 29.18
N ALA A 35 -24.29 15.64 30.51
CA ALA A 35 -24.60 16.91 31.17
C ALA A 35 -23.45 17.93 31.05
N ILE A 36 -22.21 17.44 31.06
CA ILE A 36 -21.02 18.26 30.83
C ILE A 36 -20.99 18.74 29.37
N GLY A 37 -21.35 17.87 28.42
CA GLY A 37 -21.46 18.22 27.00
C GLY A 37 -22.50 19.31 26.72
N GLU A 38 -23.71 19.22 27.31
CA GLU A 38 -24.72 20.28 27.19
C GLU A 38 -24.28 21.60 27.81
N CYS A 39 -23.56 21.54 28.93
CA CYS A 39 -23.10 22.75 29.62
C CYS A 39 -21.97 23.45 28.84
N LEU A 40 -21.07 22.67 28.23
CA LEU A 40 -20.04 23.19 27.32
C LEU A 40 -20.63 23.83 26.06
N MET A 41 -21.64 23.20 25.43
CA MET A 41 -22.34 23.78 24.28
C MET A 41 -22.99 25.12 24.65
N LYS A 42 -23.66 25.20 25.81
CA LYS A 42 -24.25 26.47 26.31
C LYS A 42 -23.19 27.55 26.60
N LEU A 43 -22.00 27.18 27.04
CA LEU A 43 -20.90 28.13 27.23
C LEU A 43 -20.31 28.61 25.89
N MET A 44 -20.23 27.72 24.89
CA MET A 44 -19.76 28.09 23.56
C MET A 44 -20.73 29.03 22.84
N ASP A 45 -22.04 28.83 22.99
CA ASP A 45 -23.06 29.70 22.40
C ASP A 45 -23.03 31.12 23.00
N ASN A 46 -22.70 31.24 24.29
CA ASN A 46 -22.59 32.54 24.97
C ASN A 46 -21.28 33.27 24.69
N LEU A 47 -20.21 32.56 24.28
CA LEU A 47 -18.90 33.16 24.02
C LEU A 47 -18.87 34.03 22.75
N PHE A 48 -19.81 33.81 21.83
CA PHE A 48 -19.82 34.47 20.51
C PHE A 48 -20.58 35.81 20.48
N VAL A 49 -21.20 36.23 21.59
CA VAL A 49 -22.13 37.39 21.62
C VAL A 49 -21.53 38.65 22.26
N THR A 50 -20.39 38.55 22.95
CA THR A 50 -19.83 39.68 23.69
C THR A 50 -18.86 40.51 22.84
N ASP A 51 -19.26 41.73 22.48
CA ASP A 51 -18.45 42.73 21.74
C ASP A 51 -17.30 43.36 22.56
N ASP A 52 -17.21 43.06 23.86
CA ASP A 52 -16.14 43.56 24.72
C ASP A 52 -14.88 42.67 24.64
N ALA A 53 -13.85 43.17 23.96
CA ALA A 53 -12.56 42.48 23.76
C ALA A 53 -11.88 42.07 25.09
N VAL A 54 -12.06 42.84 26.16
CA VAL A 54 -11.45 42.56 27.47
C VAL A 54 -12.14 41.38 28.17
N VAL A 55 -13.47 41.31 28.07
CA VAL A 55 -14.26 40.24 28.69
C VAL A 55 -14.11 38.95 27.91
N THR A 56 -14.14 39.00 26.57
CA THR A 56 -13.86 37.84 25.70
C THR A 56 -12.46 37.30 25.92
N PHE A 57 -11.44 38.16 26.03
CA PHE A 57 -10.08 37.72 26.31
C PHE A 57 -9.95 37.11 27.72
N GLY A 58 -10.57 37.71 28.73
CA GLY A 58 -10.60 37.17 30.09
C GLY A 58 -11.31 35.81 30.16
N LEU A 59 -12.46 35.67 29.49
CA LEU A 59 -13.20 34.41 29.42
C LEU A 59 -12.43 33.36 28.61
N LEU A 60 -11.76 33.75 27.52
CA LEU A 60 -10.93 32.85 26.72
C LEU A 60 -9.71 32.34 27.51
N VAL A 61 -9.05 33.20 28.28
CA VAL A 61 -7.92 32.80 29.14
C VAL A 61 -8.39 31.92 30.29
N ALA A 62 -9.51 32.23 30.94
CA ALA A 62 -10.09 31.38 31.99
C ALA A 62 -10.58 30.03 31.43
N ALA A 63 -11.22 30.04 30.26
CA ALA A 63 -11.59 28.85 29.52
C ALA A 63 -10.34 28.05 29.15
N ALA A 64 -9.25 28.68 28.68
CA ALA A 64 -8.00 28.00 28.35
C ALA A 64 -7.32 27.37 29.59
N GLN A 65 -7.33 28.05 30.73
CA GLN A 65 -6.82 27.50 32.00
C GLN A 65 -7.65 26.30 32.46
N SER A 66 -8.97 26.34 32.30
CA SER A 66 -9.85 25.18 32.58
C SER A 66 -9.75 24.08 31.52
N MET A 67 -9.47 24.43 30.26
CA MET A 67 -9.23 23.49 29.17
C MET A 67 -7.89 22.76 29.34
N SER A 68 -6.88 23.35 29.97
CA SER A 68 -5.67 22.59 30.35
C SER A 68 -6.00 21.44 31.31
N ALA A 69 -6.95 21.64 32.22
CA ALA A 69 -7.46 20.56 33.07
C ALA A 69 -8.35 19.57 32.28
N LEU A 70 -9.12 20.06 31.30
CA LEU A 70 -9.97 19.22 30.44
C LEU A 70 -9.17 18.36 29.43
N MET A 71 -8.07 18.90 28.88
CA MET A 71 -7.10 18.18 28.06
C MET A 71 -6.40 17.08 28.87
N ALA A 72 -6.26 17.27 30.19
CA ALA A 72 -5.76 16.25 31.11
C ALA A 72 -6.83 15.21 31.52
N PHE A 73 -8.11 15.44 31.24
CA PHE A 73 -9.23 14.61 31.74
C PHE A 73 -9.77 13.59 30.72
N GLY A 74 -9.44 13.71 29.43
CA GLY A 74 -9.96 12.82 28.37
C GLY A 74 -8.94 12.28 27.37
N SER A 75 -7.70 12.72 27.45
CA SER A 75 -6.58 12.21 26.65
C SER A 75 -5.66 11.47 27.61
N GLN A 76 -5.31 10.21 27.35
CA GLN A 76 -4.12 9.64 27.99
C GLN A 76 -2.99 10.64 27.70
N ALA A 77 -2.55 11.40 28.71
CA ALA A 77 -1.46 12.35 28.58
C ALA A 77 -0.35 11.63 27.81
N THR A 78 -0.04 12.09 26.60
CA THR A 78 0.96 11.43 25.74
C THR A 78 2.20 11.27 26.58
N PRO A 79 2.61 10.02 26.91
CA PRO A 79 3.67 9.82 27.86
C PRO A 79 4.93 10.53 27.35
N ALA A 80 5.71 11.12 28.28
CA ALA A 80 6.78 12.06 27.96
C ALA A 80 7.80 11.57 26.91
N TYR A 81 7.93 10.24 26.74
CA TYR A 81 8.79 9.63 25.71
C TYR A 81 8.32 9.86 24.26
N LEU A 82 7.05 10.21 24.01
CA LEU A 82 6.53 10.55 22.68
C LEU A 82 6.77 12.00 22.26
N LEU A 83 7.02 12.90 23.22
CA LEU A 83 7.30 14.32 22.96
C LEU A 83 8.77 14.58 22.62
N GLY A 84 9.67 13.64 22.95
CA GLY A 84 11.07 13.69 22.57
C GLY A 84 11.31 13.30 21.12
N LYS A 85 12.37 13.85 20.50
CA LYS A 85 12.87 13.30 19.22
C LYS A 85 13.20 11.81 19.44
N PRO A 86 12.81 10.91 18.52
CA PRO A 86 13.16 9.50 18.66
C PRO A 86 14.68 9.36 18.76
N GLN A 87 15.16 8.52 19.67
CA GLN A 87 16.59 8.25 19.81
C GLN A 87 17.10 7.67 18.48
N GLN A 88 17.91 8.46 17.76
CA GLN A 88 18.37 8.12 16.40
C GLN A 88 19.08 6.76 16.36
N GLU A 89 19.89 6.48 17.39
CA GLU A 89 20.59 5.20 17.52
C GLU A 89 19.65 3.99 17.63
N LEU A 90 18.51 4.11 18.33
CA LEU A 90 17.52 3.03 18.41
C LEU A 90 16.83 2.81 17.06
N VAL A 91 16.47 3.89 16.37
CA VAL A 91 15.86 3.83 15.03
C VAL A 91 16.77 3.07 14.07
N GLU A 92 18.05 3.45 13.99
CA GLU A 92 19.02 2.78 13.12
C GLU A 92 19.19 1.29 13.46
N ARG A 93 19.22 0.93 14.75
CA ARG A 93 19.31 -0.46 15.19
C ARG A 93 18.07 -1.28 14.82
N TYR A 94 16.87 -0.75 15.03
CA TYR A 94 15.63 -1.48 14.75
C TYR A 94 15.35 -1.63 13.25
N PHE A 95 15.67 -0.60 12.45
CA PHE A 95 15.50 -0.63 10.99
C PHE A 95 16.71 -1.21 10.24
N HIS A 96 17.68 -1.80 10.95
CA HIS A 96 18.82 -2.46 10.33
C HIS A 96 18.36 -3.67 9.48
N PRO A 97 18.96 -3.93 8.29
CA PRO A 97 18.59 -5.04 7.42
C PRO A 97 18.54 -6.41 8.10
N ASP A 98 19.33 -6.62 9.14
CA ASP A 98 19.36 -7.89 9.87
C ASP A 98 18.02 -8.23 10.53
N HIS A 99 17.32 -7.23 11.07
CA HIS A 99 16.03 -7.37 11.76
C HIS A 99 14.83 -7.38 10.82
N MET A 100 15.05 -7.19 9.52
CA MET A 100 13.99 -7.20 8.53
C MET A 100 13.47 -8.62 8.28
N SER A 101 12.17 -8.74 8.09
CA SER A 101 11.54 -9.99 7.67
C SER A 101 12.05 -10.44 6.30
N SER A 102 12.00 -11.74 6.02
CA SER A 102 12.38 -12.28 4.70
C SER A 102 11.57 -11.65 3.56
N ALA A 103 10.32 -11.29 3.83
CA ALA A 103 9.45 -10.60 2.88
C ALA A 103 9.96 -9.18 2.55
N GLU A 104 10.46 -8.44 3.54
CA GLU A 104 10.99 -7.08 3.32
C GLU A 104 12.36 -7.13 2.63
N LYS A 105 13.24 -8.05 3.03
CA LYS A 105 14.51 -8.32 2.34
C LYS A 105 14.26 -8.61 0.86
N MET A 106 13.27 -9.45 0.56
CA MET A 106 12.88 -9.74 -0.82
C MET A 106 12.30 -8.50 -1.54
N LYS A 107 11.55 -7.64 -0.87
CA LYS A 107 11.05 -6.39 -1.50
C LYS A 107 12.20 -5.47 -1.90
N GLN A 108 13.19 -5.29 -1.02
CA GLN A 108 14.39 -4.50 -1.29
C GLN A 108 15.19 -5.08 -2.46
N GLU A 109 15.42 -6.39 -2.47
CA GLU A 109 16.14 -7.06 -3.56
C GLU A 109 15.39 -6.94 -4.91
N LEU A 110 14.06 -7.08 -4.90
CA LEU A 110 13.24 -6.87 -6.10
C LEU A 110 13.26 -5.41 -6.59
N GLN A 111 13.42 -4.45 -5.68
CA GLN A 111 13.56 -3.04 -6.03
C GLN A 111 14.93 -2.77 -6.68
N SER A 112 16.03 -3.22 -6.07
CA SER A 112 17.37 -3.14 -6.64
C SER A 112 17.44 -3.75 -8.04
N VAL A 113 16.88 -4.96 -8.22
CA VAL A 113 16.82 -5.63 -9.52
C VAL A 113 15.91 -4.90 -10.50
N ARG A 114 14.86 -4.21 -10.05
CA ARG A 114 14.05 -3.36 -10.94
C ARG A 114 14.87 -2.17 -11.44
N ASP A 115 15.61 -1.51 -10.56
CA ASP A 115 16.40 -0.33 -10.89
C ASP A 115 17.52 -0.62 -11.91
N GLU A 116 18.10 -1.82 -11.86
CA GLU A 116 19.12 -2.26 -12.84
C GLU A 116 18.57 -2.53 -14.26
N PHE A 117 17.27 -2.83 -14.37
CA PHE A 117 16.62 -3.25 -15.61
C PHE A 117 15.53 -2.28 -16.08
N LYS A 118 15.15 -1.24 -15.35
CA LYS A 118 14.11 -0.27 -15.76
C LYS A 118 14.53 0.55 -16.98
N MET A 119 13.61 0.85 -17.90
CA MET A 119 13.87 1.74 -19.06
C MET A 119 13.70 3.21 -18.72
N SER A 120 12.64 3.49 -17.94
CA SER A 120 12.29 4.81 -17.45
C SER A 120 12.20 4.75 -15.93
N GLU A 121 12.17 5.91 -15.27
CA GLU A 121 12.17 6.00 -13.81
C GLU A 121 11.01 5.22 -13.16
N ASN A 122 9.86 5.22 -13.82
CA ASN A 122 8.62 4.58 -13.34
C ASN A 122 8.33 3.21 -14.00
N ASP A 123 9.29 2.64 -14.74
CA ASP A 123 9.10 1.35 -15.41
C ASP A 123 9.12 0.19 -14.41
N CYS A 124 7.94 -0.29 -14.06
CA CYS A 124 7.73 -1.48 -13.23
C CYS A 124 7.28 -2.71 -14.04
N GLY A 125 6.96 -2.52 -15.32
CA GLY A 125 6.15 -3.44 -16.12
C GLY A 125 6.80 -3.95 -17.39
N SER A 126 8.00 -3.49 -17.78
CA SER A 126 8.66 -4.00 -18.97
C SER A 126 9.02 -5.49 -18.87
N ALA A 127 9.07 -6.17 -20.02
CA ALA A 127 9.35 -7.62 -20.05
C ALA A 127 10.72 -7.96 -19.43
N ARG A 128 11.72 -7.09 -19.59
CA ARG A 128 13.05 -7.27 -18.99
C ARG A 128 13.03 -7.19 -17.46
N VAL A 129 12.31 -6.21 -16.90
CA VAL A 129 12.11 -6.06 -15.45
C VAL A 129 11.38 -7.29 -14.89
N GLN A 130 10.33 -7.74 -15.56
CA GLN A 130 9.56 -8.91 -15.12
C GLN A 130 10.40 -10.20 -15.13
N VAL A 131 11.25 -10.39 -16.15
CA VAL A 131 12.18 -11.54 -16.22
C VAL A 131 13.20 -11.51 -15.08
N ALA A 132 13.74 -10.33 -14.76
CA ALA A 132 14.70 -10.16 -13.67
C ALA A 132 14.05 -10.47 -12.32
N GLN A 133 12.89 -9.88 -12.02
CA GLN A 133 12.12 -10.16 -10.79
C GLN A 133 11.74 -11.64 -10.65
N LEU A 134 11.27 -12.28 -11.73
CA LEU A 134 10.96 -13.72 -11.72
C LEU A 134 12.21 -14.55 -11.45
N THR A 135 13.36 -14.17 -12.00
CA THR A 135 14.62 -14.88 -11.78
C THR A 135 15.05 -14.82 -10.32
N THR A 136 14.96 -13.66 -9.68
CA THR A 136 15.23 -13.51 -8.25
C THR A 136 14.28 -14.35 -7.39
N LYS A 137 12.96 -14.31 -7.67
CA LYS A 137 11.97 -15.14 -6.98
C LYS A 137 12.22 -16.63 -7.15
N ILE A 138 12.60 -17.08 -8.36
CA ILE A 138 12.93 -18.47 -8.65
C ILE A 138 14.18 -18.91 -7.86
N LYS A 139 15.22 -18.07 -7.79
CA LYS A 139 16.43 -18.35 -7.00
C LYS A 139 16.09 -18.49 -5.51
N HIS A 140 15.34 -17.53 -4.96
CA HIS A 140 14.92 -17.56 -3.56
C HIS A 140 14.07 -18.80 -3.22
N LEU A 141 13.02 -19.08 -4.01
CA LEU A 141 12.13 -20.22 -3.77
C LEU A 141 12.84 -21.57 -4.01
N SER A 142 13.83 -21.64 -4.90
CA SER A 142 14.60 -22.86 -5.14
C SER A 142 15.38 -23.30 -3.89
N THR A 143 15.85 -22.36 -3.07
CA THR A 143 16.62 -22.67 -1.85
C THR A 143 15.73 -23.15 -0.71
N THR A 144 14.50 -22.66 -0.62
CA THR A 144 13.57 -22.94 0.48
C THR A 144 12.60 -24.10 0.20
N LEU A 145 12.71 -24.74 -0.98
CA LEU A 145 11.76 -25.77 -1.41
C LEU A 145 11.98 -27.12 -0.71
N HIS A 146 10.98 -27.58 0.03
CA HIS A 146 10.98 -28.92 0.62
C HIS A 146 10.51 -30.01 -0.35
N LYS A 147 11.10 -31.22 -0.25
CA LYS A 147 10.80 -32.37 -1.14
C LYS A 147 9.31 -32.75 -1.15
N LYS A 148 8.61 -32.60 -0.03
CA LYS A 148 7.19 -32.96 0.12
C LYS A 148 6.22 -31.82 -0.26
N ASP A 149 6.70 -30.59 -0.41
CA ASP A 149 5.86 -29.45 -0.78
C ASP A 149 5.60 -29.44 -2.30
N LYS A 150 4.44 -29.98 -2.69
CA LYS A 150 3.99 -30.06 -4.08
C LYS A 150 3.41 -28.74 -4.59
N HIS A 151 2.78 -27.95 -3.71
CA HIS A 151 2.11 -26.71 -4.10
C HIS A 151 3.12 -25.63 -4.45
N SER A 152 4.15 -25.45 -3.61
CA SER A 152 5.24 -24.51 -3.90
C SER A 152 6.04 -24.93 -5.13
N ARG A 153 6.23 -26.24 -5.35
CA ARG A 153 6.86 -26.75 -6.59
C ARG A 153 6.05 -26.42 -7.83
N LYS A 154 4.72 -26.55 -7.77
CA LYS A 154 3.83 -26.14 -8.88
C LYS A 154 3.97 -24.64 -9.14
N GLY A 155 3.92 -23.80 -8.10
CA GLY A 155 4.13 -22.35 -8.21
C GLY A 155 5.49 -21.98 -8.81
N LEU A 156 6.56 -22.68 -8.41
CA LEU A 156 7.89 -22.53 -8.98
C LEU A 156 7.91 -22.85 -10.49
N GLN A 157 7.31 -23.98 -10.89
CA GLN A 157 7.22 -24.37 -12.30
C GLN A 157 6.43 -23.34 -13.13
N GLU A 158 5.32 -22.81 -12.61
CA GLU A 158 4.56 -21.75 -13.25
C GLU A 158 5.39 -20.48 -13.44
N MET A 159 6.17 -20.07 -12.43
CA MET A 159 7.08 -18.93 -12.55
C MET A 159 8.14 -19.15 -13.63
N VAL A 160 8.74 -20.34 -13.69
CA VAL A 160 9.72 -20.70 -14.75
C VAL A 160 9.08 -20.63 -16.14
N GLN A 161 7.84 -21.13 -16.28
CA GLN A 161 7.10 -21.06 -17.56
C GLN A 161 6.76 -19.61 -17.95
N ARG A 162 6.31 -18.78 -17.00
CA ARG A 162 6.07 -17.35 -17.23
C ARG A 162 7.35 -16.65 -17.70
N ARG A 163 8.48 -16.89 -17.03
CA ARG A 163 9.79 -16.36 -17.44
C ARG A 163 10.15 -16.76 -18.88
N LYS A 164 9.93 -18.02 -19.25
CA LYS A 164 10.14 -18.51 -20.62
C LYS A 164 9.26 -17.77 -21.65
N LYS A 165 8.00 -17.47 -21.31
CA LYS A 165 7.10 -16.69 -22.17
C LYS A 165 7.59 -15.26 -22.39
N TYR A 166 8.06 -14.57 -21.34
CA TYR A 166 8.63 -13.22 -21.47
C TYR A 166 9.93 -13.20 -22.27
N LEU A 167 10.80 -14.19 -22.08
CA LEU A 167 12.02 -14.33 -22.89
C LEU A 167 11.70 -14.58 -24.36
N LYS A 168 10.70 -15.42 -24.67
CA LYS A 168 10.21 -15.61 -26.05
C LYS A 168 9.65 -14.30 -26.63
N TYR A 169 8.95 -13.50 -25.82
CA TYR A 169 8.46 -12.18 -26.23
C TYR A 169 9.63 -11.22 -26.53
N LEU A 170 10.58 -11.07 -25.62
CA LEU A 170 11.75 -10.20 -25.84
C LEU A 170 12.54 -10.61 -27.08
N ARG A 171 12.74 -11.91 -27.27
CA ARG A 171 13.45 -12.45 -28.45
C ARG A 171 12.79 -12.07 -29.79
N ARG A 172 11.46 -11.87 -29.82
CA ARG A 172 10.72 -11.47 -31.03
C ARG A 172 10.55 -9.96 -31.19
N THR A 173 10.63 -9.18 -30.11
CA THR A 173 10.43 -7.72 -30.16
C THR A 173 11.75 -6.98 -30.20
N ASP A 174 12.63 -7.25 -29.23
CA ASP A 174 13.83 -6.44 -28.95
C ASP A 174 15.02 -7.37 -28.68
N TRP A 175 15.76 -7.69 -29.75
CA TRP A 175 16.89 -8.61 -29.68
C TRP A 175 18.01 -8.12 -28.75
N ASP A 176 18.31 -6.82 -28.76
CA ASP A 176 19.37 -6.24 -27.91
C ASP A 176 19.03 -6.35 -26.42
N SER A 177 17.77 -6.08 -26.07
CA SER A 177 17.28 -6.25 -24.70
C SER A 177 17.28 -7.72 -24.28
N TYR A 178 16.97 -8.64 -25.19
CA TYR A 178 17.05 -10.07 -24.93
C TYR A 178 18.49 -10.50 -24.61
N CYS A 179 19.46 -10.13 -25.44
CA CYS A 179 20.88 -10.42 -25.23
C CYS A 179 21.41 -9.83 -23.91
N LEU A 180 21.08 -8.58 -23.60
CA LEU A 180 21.45 -7.92 -22.35
C LEU A 180 20.91 -8.69 -21.13
N VAL A 181 19.64 -9.09 -21.17
CA VAL A 181 18.98 -9.82 -20.08
C VAL A 181 19.61 -11.20 -19.87
N LEU A 182 19.93 -11.93 -20.95
CA LEU A 182 20.61 -13.22 -20.84
C LEU A 182 21.98 -13.08 -20.18
N SER A 183 22.80 -12.12 -20.65
CA SER A 183 24.14 -11.88 -20.14
C SER A 183 24.14 -11.44 -18.67
N LYS A 184 23.29 -10.46 -18.30
CA LYS A 184 23.21 -9.97 -16.92
C LYS A 184 22.70 -11.02 -15.93
N LEU A 185 21.71 -11.81 -16.32
CA LEU A 185 21.09 -12.79 -15.41
C LEU A 185 21.78 -14.17 -15.45
N GLY A 186 22.73 -14.40 -16.35
CA GLY A 186 23.38 -15.70 -16.56
C GLY A 186 22.43 -16.77 -17.09
N LEU A 187 21.44 -16.38 -17.91
CA LEU A 187 20.47 -17.30 -18.49
C LEU A 187 20.99 -17.83 -19.84
N ARG A 188 20.72 -19.11 -20.12
CA ARG A 188 21.10 -19.73 -21.39
C ARG A 188 20.09 -19.40 -22.48
N ASP A 189 20.59 -19.15 -23.70
CA ASP A 189 19.75 -19.14 -24.89
C ASP A 189 19.28 -20.57 -25.19
N VAL A 190 17.97 -20.73 -25.32
CA VAL A 190 17.35 -22.00 -25.71
C VAL A 190 16.49 -21.68 -26.92
N PRO A 191 16.89 -22.14 -28.13
CA PRO A 191 16.11 -21.88 -29.33
C PRO A 191 14.73 -22.53 -29.20
N GLU A 192 13.71 -21.88 -29.77
CA GLU A 192 12.37 -22.46 -29.80
C GLU A 192 12.38 -23.71 -30.70
N TYR A 193 12.24 -24.88 -30.08
CA TYR A 193 12.07 -26.13 -30.81
C TYR A 193 10.68 -26.16 -31.46
N LYS A 194 10.65 -26.06 -32.80
CA LYS A 194 9.47 -26.38 -33.59
C LYS A 194 9.48 -27.89 -33.83
N PRO A 195 8.56 -28.68 -33.25
CA PRO A 195 8.51 -30.10 -33.53
C PRO A 195 8.28 -30.33 -35.03
N PRO A 196 8.91 -31.34 -35.64
CA PRO A 196 8.64 -31.68 -37.03
C PRO A 196 7.15 -32.00 -37.17
N ASP A 197 6.52 -31.43 -38.19
CA ASP A 197 5.12 -31.71 -38.49
C ASP A 197 4.97 -33.17 -38.96
N TYR A 198 4.57 -34.04 -38.03
CA TYR A 198 4.30 -35.44 -38.32
C TYR A 198 2.93 -35.66 -38.98
N LYS A 199 2.02 -34.67 -38.95
CA LYS A 199 0.66 -34.81 -39.46
C LYS A 199 0.62 -34.63 -40.98
N SER A 200 1.39 -33.71 -41.56
CA SER A 200 1.42 -33.50 -43.01
C SER A 200 1.99 -34.70 -43.81
N LYS A 201 2.82 -35.55 -43.20
CA LYS A 201 3.42 -36.72 -43.88
C LYS A 201 2.48 -37.91 -44.09
N ARG A 202 1.29 -37.92 -43.48
CA ARG A 202 0.35 -39.07 -43.54
C ARG A 202 -0.37 -39.26 -44.90
N SER A 203 -0.16 -38.39 -45.89
CA SER A 203 -0.93 -38.40 -47.15
C SER A 203 -0.18 -38.91 -48.41
N SER A 204 1.09 -39.36 -48.31
CA SER A 204 1.87 -39.75 -49.51
C SER A 204 1.96 -41.25 -49.80
N SER A 205 1.63 -42.14 -48.85
CA SER A 205 1.65 -43.60 -49.07
C SER A 205 0.34 -44.14 -49.69
N GLY A 206 -0.73 -43.36 -49.64
CA GLY A 206 -1.94 -43.58 -50.43
C GLY A 206 -1.78 -43.00 -51.83
N LYS A 207 -0.88 -43.54 -52.67
CA LYS A 207 -1.06 -43.41 -54.13
C LYS A 207 -2.40 -44.06 -54.45
N THR A 208 -3.42 -43.20 -54.43
CA THR A 208 -4.84 -43.41 -54.62
C THR A 208 -5.09 -44.46 -55.69
N LYS A 209 -6.11 -45.30 -55.52
CA LYS A 209 -6.54 -46.26 -56.56
C LYS A 209 -6.56 -45.61 -57.95
N ALA A 210 -6.88 -44.32 -58.06
CA ALA A 210 -6.75 -43.50 -59.26
C ALA A 210 -5.33 -43.46 -59.88
N LYS A 211 -4.27 -43.12 -59.12
CA LYS A 211 -2.88 -43.10 -59.63
C LYS A 211 -2.39 -44.50 -60.00
N ARG A 212 -2.82 -45.55 -59.27
CA ARG A 212 -2.58 -46.97 -59.63
C ARG A 212 -3.32 -47.39 -60.89
N LYS A 213 -4.58 -46.96 -61.08
CA LYS A 213 -5.43 -47.27 -62.25
C LYS A 213 -4.94 -46.52 -63.51
N MET A 214 -4.50 -45.27 -63.37
CA MET A 214 -3.86 -44.50 -64.44
C MET A 214 -2.54 -45.12 -64.89
N LYS A 215 -1.67 -45.55 -63.95
CA LYS A 215 -0.42 -46.26 -64.30
C LYS A 215 -0.67 -47.62 -64.97
N ARG A 216 -1.79 -48.29 -64.66
CA ARG A 216 -2.22 -49.51 -65.38
C ARG A 216 -2.74 -49.19 -66.79
N LYS A 217 -3.52 -48.13 -66.96
CA LYS A 217 -4.00 -47.67 -68.28
C LYS A 217 -2.89 -47.19 -69.22
N MET A 218 -1.81 -46.63 -68.69
CA MET A 218 -0.65 -46.19 -69.51
C MET A 218 0.33 -47.33 -69.84
N LYS A 219 0.16 -48.51 -69.23
CA LYS A 219 0.99 -49.70 -69.48
C LYS A 219 0.31 -50.73 -70.38
N ALA A 220 -0.99 -50.58 -70.61
CA ALA A 220 -1.76 -51.32 -71.61
C ALA A 220 -1.84 -50.48 -72.87
#